data_AF-A0A382TD79-F1
#
_entry.id   AF-A0A382TD79-F1
#
_cell.length_a   1.000
_cell.length_b   1.000
_cell.length_c   1.000
_cell.angle_alpha   90.00
_cell.angle_beta   90.00
_cell.angle_gamma   90.00
#
_symmetry.space_group_name_H-M   'P 1'
#
loop_
_entity.id
_entity.type
_entity.pdbx_description
1 polymer ?
#
loop_
_entity_poly.entity_id
_entity_poly.type
_entity_poly.pdbx_seq_one_letter_code
_entity_poly.pdbx_strand_id
1 'polypeptide(L)'
;MVKVILERLRVLGFGSSAPTKYWLTRFVFLRFLGGMYFVAFLILVNQGLPLIGENGLLPAKNLIDLLEPRYETIFDAFLKIPTLFWFHLSDRILVICAWVGTILSFVVLIGFANTPMLLILWFLYISFVNIGQTWYGFGWESQLLETGFLGIFICPLLDPRPFPRSPPPAPVFWLLRWLIFRIYIGAGMIKIRSDNCWLDLTCMVYHYE
;
A
#
# COMPACT_ATOMS: atom_id res chain seq x y z
N MET A 1 6.71 -13.70 -37.68
CA MET A 1 7.35 -13.42 -36.36
C MET A 1 6.45 -12.61 -35.43
N VAL A 2 6.00 -11.41 -35.83
CA VAL A 2 5.12 -10.54 -35.00
C VAL A 2 3.80 -11.22 -34.59
N LYS A 3 3.12 -11.93 -35.50
CA LYS A 3 1.88 -12.67 -35.17
C LYS A 3 2.08 -13.72 -34.08
N VAL A 4 3.16 -14.50 -34.13
CA VAL A 4 3.48 -15.54 -33.12
C VAL A 4 3.83 -14.92 -31.77
N ILE A 5 4.53 -13.78 -31.75
CA ILE A 5 4.82 -13.04 -30.52
C ILE A 5 3.52 -12.50 -29.90
N LEU A 6 2.66 -11.88 -30.71
CA LEU A 6 1.36 -11.39 -30.25
C LEU A 6 0.45 -12.51 -29.74
N GLU A 7 0.51 -13.69 -30.36
CA GLU A 7 -0.26 -14.86 -29.96
C GLU A 7 0.27 -15.46 -28.63
N ARG A 8 1.59 -15.54 -28.46
CA ARG A 8 2.22 -15.92 -27.17
C ARG A 8 1.92 -14.91 -26.06
N LEU A 9 1.94 -13.62 -26.37
CA LEU A 9 1.53 -12.56 -25.45
C LEU A 9 0.05 -12.70 -25.07
N ARG A 10 -0.81 -13.09 -26.00
CA ARG A 10 -2.23 -13.40 -25.73
C ARG A 10 -2.43 -14.59 -24.81
N VAL A 11 -1.63 -15.65 -24.97
CA VAL A 11 -1.61 -16.81 -24.05
C VAL A 11 -1.18 -16.40 -22.64
N LEU A 12 -0.23 -15.46 -22.54
CA LEU A 12 0.16 -14.82 -21.27
C LEU A 12 -0.87 -13.79 -20.77
N GLY A 13 -1.99 -13.57 -21.48
CA GLY A 13 -3.05 -12.63 -21.10
C GLY A 13 -2.84 -11.19 -21.53
N PHE A 14 -1.73 -10.83 -22.20
CA PHE A 14 -1.52 -9.51 -22.80
C PHE A 14 -2.35 -9.37 -24.09
N GLY A 15 -3.18 -8.32 -24.19
CA GLY A 15 -4.01 -8.08 -25.38
C GLY A 15 -5.21 -9.04 -25.54
N SER A 16 -5.56 -9.80 -24.49
CA SER A 16 -6.78 -10.60 -24.47
C SER A 16 -7.96 -9.73 -24.06
N SER A 17 -8.81 -9.37 -25.03
CA SER A 17 -10.17 -8.84 -24.83
C SER A 17 -11.15 -9.96 -24.45
N ALA A 18 -10.71 -10.94 -23.64
CA ALA A 18 -11.59 -11.98 -23.14
C ALA A 18 -12.56 -11.38 -22.10
N PRO A 19 -13.87 -11.54 -22.31
CA PRO A 19 -14.89 -10.96 -21.43
C PRO A 19 -14.91 -11.67 -20.07
N THR A 20 -15.30 -10.91 -19.05
CA THR A 20 -16.03 -11.39 -17.86
C THR A 20 -15.43 -12.46 -16.93
N LYS A 21 -14.17 -12.89 -17.02
CA LYS A 21 -13.66 -13.94 -16.08
C LYS A 21 -13.05 -13.44 -14.76
N TYR A 22 -12.61 -12.18 -14.67
CA TYR A 22 -11.91 -11.67 -13.47
C TYR A 22 -12.73 -10.65 -12.65
N TRP A 23 -14.03 -10.48 -12.92
CA TRP A 23 -14.85 -9.52 -12.17
C TRP A 23 -14.92 -9.89 -10.69
N LEU A 24 -15.07 -11.19 -10.36
CA LEU A 24 -15.14 -11.66 -8.98
C LEU A 24 -13.80 -11.45 -8.28
N THR A 25 -12.69 -11.79 -8.94
CA THR A 25 -11.34 -11.55 -8.41
C THR A 25 -11.12 -10.08 -8.10
N ARG A 26 -11.46 -9.18 -9.03
CA ARG A 26 -11.39 -7.74 -8.83
C ARG A 26 -12.27 -7.26 -7.67
N PHE A 27 -13.52 -7.73 -7.65
CA PHE A 27 -14.53 -7.38 -6.65
C PHE A 27 -14.06 -7.77 -5.24
N VAL A 28 -13.53 -8.97 -5.09
CA VAL A 28 -12.99 -9.51 -3.83
C VAL A 28 -11.70 -8.79 -3.45
N PHE A 29 -10.77 -8.63 -4.39
CA PHE A 29 -9.50 -7.95 -4.18
C PHE A 29 -9.68 -6.52 -3.65
N LEU A 30 -10.53 -5.73 -4.29
CA LEU A 30 -10.77 -4.34 -3.89
C LEU A 30 -11.38 -4.24 -2.49
N ARG A 31 -12.26 -5.18 -2.10
CA ARG A 31 -12.84 -5.23 -0.75
C ARG A 31 -11.81 -5.58 0.30
N PHE A 32 -10.99 -6.59 0.04
CA PHE A 32 -9.89 -6.94 0.94
C PHE A 32 -8.91 -5.78 1.07
N LEU A 33 -8.55 -5.12 -0.04
CA LEU A 33 -7.70 -3.92 0.00
C LEU A 33 -8.33 -2.79 0.82
N GLY A 34 -9.62 -2.51 0.60
CA GLY A 34 -10.38 -1.55 1.42
C GLY A 34 -10.40 -1.92 2.89
N GLY A 35 -10.59 -3.21 3.22
CA GLY A 35 -10.56 -3.72 4.59
C GLY A 35 -9.19 -3.57 5.25
N MET A 36 -8.10 -3.84 4.52
CA MET A 36 -6.73 -3.65 5.02
C MET A 36 -6.45 -2.18 5.31
N TYR A 37 -6.79 -1.28 4.38
CA TYR A 37 -6.69 0.16 4.63
C TYR A 37 -7.57 0.60 5.80
N PHE A 38 -8.79 0.08 5.92
CA PHE A 38 -9.71 0.42 6.99
C PHE A 38 -9.13 0.08 8.35
N VAL A 39 -8.61 -1.15 8.51
CA VAL A 39 -7.93 -1.55 9.75
C VAL A 39 -6.71 -0.68 10.01
N ALA A 40 -5.88 -0.42 9.00
CA ALA A 40 -4.66 0.39 9.16
C ALA A 40 -4.97 1.83 9.59
N PHE A 41 -5.96 2.48 8.98
CA PHE A 41 -6.40 3.82 9.36
C PHE A 41 -7.12 3.84 10.71
N LEU A 42 -7.87 2.79 11.05
CA LEU A 42 -8.49 2.67 12.36
C LEU A 42 -7.43 2.52 13.47
N ILE A 43 -6.33 1.81 13.21
CA ILE A 43 -5.17 1.77 14.12
C ILE A 43 -4.60 3.18 14.27
N LEU A 44 -4.43 3.94 13.18
CA LEU A 44 -3.97 5.34 13.23
C LEU A 44 -4.92 6.23 14.04
N VAL A 45 -6.23 6.08 13.93
CA VAL A 45 -7.20 6.84 14.73
C VAL A 45 -7.02 6.57 16.23
N ASN A 46 -6.77 5.32 16.61
CA ASN A 46 -6.68 4.92 18.02
C ASN A 46 -5.29 5.10 18.63
N GLN A 47 -4.23 4.98 17.83
CA GLN A 47 -2.84 4.93 18.30
C GLN A 47 -1.94 6.01 17.70
N GLY A 48 -2.38 6.74 16.66
CA GLY A 48 -1.55 7.71 15.96
C GLY A 48 -1.00 8.82 16.86
N LEU A 49 -1.85 9.44 17.71
CA LEU A 49 -1.40 10.49 18.61
C LEU A 49 -0.41 9.98 19.68
N PRO A 50 -0.68 8.88 20.40
CA PRO A 50 0.31 8.30 21.32
C PRO A 50 1.66 7.95 20.68
N LEU A 51 1.68 7.56 19.40
CA LEU A 51 2.90 7.13 18.73
C LEU A 51 3.69 8.29 18.13
N ILE A 52 3.03 9.16 17.35
CA ILE A 52 3.68 10.17 16.49
C ILE A 52 3.14 11.59 16.65
N GLY A 53 2.18 11.81 17.54
CA GLY A 53 1.68 13.15 17.88
C GLY A 53 2.72 14.03 18.58
N GLU A 54 2.38 15.28 18.85
CA GLU A 54 3.28 16.25 19.49
C GLU A 54 3.81 15.76 20.86
N ASN A 55 2.96 15.08 21.63
CA ASN A 55 3.30 14.47 22.92
C ASN A 55 3.46 12.93 22.82
N GLY A 56 3.66 12.42 21.61
CA GLY A 56 3.82 10.98 21.35
C GLY A 56 5.19 10.45 21.72
N LEU A 57 5.36 9.12 21.63
CA LEU A 57 6.63 8.44 21.91
C LEU A 57 7.74 8.82 20.92
N LEU A 58 7.39 9.01 19.65
CA LEU A 58 8.28 9.46 18.59
C LEU A 58 7.61 10.58 17.79
N PRO A 59 7.59 11.83 18.30
CA PRO A 59 6.89 12.93 17.66
C PRO A 59 7.35 13.13 16.21
N ALA A 60 6.40 13.12 15.28
CA ALA A 60 6.69 13.32 13.85
C ALA A 60 7.33 14.68 13.56
N LYS A 61 7.06 15.68 14.41
CA LYS A 61 7.65 17.02 14.31
C LYS A 61 9.17 16.99 14.44
N ASN A 62 9.69 16.21 15.39
CA ASN A 62 11.14 16.08 15.57
C ASN A 62 11.84 15.51 14.33
N LEU A 63 11.16 14.61 13.60
CA LEU A 63 11.66 14.08 12.34
C LEU A 63 11.65 15.14 11.23
N ILE A 64 10.55 15.87 11.08
CA ILE A 64 10.44 16.93 10.07
C ILE A 64 11.47 18.03 10.34
N ASP A 65 11.58 18.51 11.58
CA ASP A 65 12.55 19.55 11.99
C ASP A 65 14.01 19.10 11.77
N LEU A 66 14.30 17.79 11.86
CA LEU A 66 15.63 17.22 11.58
C LEU A 66 15.94 17.13 10.07
N LEU A 67 14.90 16.95 9.24
CA LEU A 67 15.04 16.73 7.81
C LEU A 67 14.90 18.02 7.00
N GLU A 68 14.10 18.98 7.46
CA GLU A 68 13.83 20.25 6.79
C GLU A 68 15.12 21.00 6.38
N PRO A 69 16.16 21.11 7.24
CA PRO A 69 17.40 21.80 6.86
C PRO A 69 18.22 21.09 5.76
N ARG A 70 17.87 19.85 5.40
CA ARG A 70 18.57 19.06 4.38
C ARG A 70 18.07 19.32 2.96
N TYR A 71 16.97 20.06 2.81
CA TYR A 71 16.34 20.34 1.52
C TYR A 71 16.22 21.85 1.30
N GLU A 72 16.46 22.29 0.07
CA GLU A 72 16.38 23.72 -0.28
C GLU A 72 14.93 24.21 -0.31
N THR A 73 14.00 23.36 -0.76
CA THR A 73 12.58 23.68 -0.82
C THR A 73 11.73 22.54 -0.26
N ILE A 74 10.53 22.90 0.22
CA ILE A 74 9.50 21.92 0.64
C ILE A 74 9.15 20.97 -0.51
N PHE A 75 9.16 21.45 -1.75
CA PHE A 75 8.85 20.62 -2.91
C PHE A 75 9.94 19.56 -3.14
N ASP A 76 11.21 19.91 -2.98
CA ASP A 76 12.31 18.94 -3.08
C ASP A 76 12.23 17.90 -1.97
N ALA A 77 11.92 18.32 -0.74
CA ALA A 77 11.67 17.42 0.38
C ALA A 77 10.53 16.45 0.08
N PHE A 78 9.41 16.95 -0.48
CA PHE A 78 8.25 16.16 -0.86
C PHE A 78 8.56 15.13 -1.96
N LEU A 79 9.36 15.48 -2.97
CA LEU A 79 9.76 14.55 -4.03
C LEU A 79 10.63 13.40 -3.51
N LYS A 80 11.40 13.61 -2.44
CA LYS A 80 12.23 12.59 -1.81
C LYS A 80 11.46 11.79 -0.77
N ILE A 81 10.61 12.46 0.00
CA ILE A 81 9.84 11.91 1.12
C ILE A 81 8.39 12.37 0.91
N PRO A 82 7.57 11.62 0.15
CA PRO A 82 6.23 12.04 -0.20
C PRO A 82 5.32 11.98 1.03
N THR A 83 5.04 13.14 1.62
CA THR A 83 4.08 13.27 2.72
C THR A 83 3.37 14.61 2.71
N LEU A 84 2.08 14.60 3.03
CA LEU A 84 1.27 15.80 3.24
C LEU A 84 1.76 16.67 4.39
N PHE A 85 2.45 16.07 5.37
CA PHE A 85 2.79 16.73 6.63
C PHE A 85 3.95 17.73 6.52
N TRP A 86 4.60 17.83 5.35
CA TRP A 86 5.51 18.93 5.05
C TRP A 86 4.81 20.31 5.02
N PHE A 87 3.54 20.35 4.61
CA PHE A 87 2.81 21.61 4.46
C PHE A 87 2.24 22.09 5.80
N HIS A 88 1.66 21.16 6.56
CA HIS A 88 1.16 21.45 7.90
C HIS A 88 1.07 20.15 8.71
N LEU A 89 1.83 20.11 9.81
CA LEU A 89 1.75 19.05 10.81
C LEU A 89 1.13 19.60 12.09
N SER A 90 0.09 18.93 12.58
CA SER A 90 -0.50 19.12 13.91
C SER A 90 -1.29 17.88 14.30
N ASP A 91 -1.49 17.66 15.60
CA ASP A 91 -2.29 16.54 16.12
C ASP A 91 -3.69 16.50 15.49
N ARG A 92 -4.31 17.67 15.29
CA ARG A 92 -5.62 17.78 14.64
C ARG A 92 -5.60 17.25 13.21
N ILE A 93 -4.57 17.60 12.43
CA ILE A 93 -4.45 17.16 11.04
C ILE A 93 -4.16 15.67 10.96
N LEU A 94 -3.31 15.13 11.84
CA LEU A 94 -3.08 13.69 11.92
C LEU A 94 -4.40 12.94 12.13
N VAL A 95 -5.22 13.37 13.08
CA VAL A 95 -6.53 12.76 13.36
C VAL A 95 -7.49 12.92 12.19
N ILE A 96 -7.58 14.10 11.58
CA ILE A 96 -8.45 14.35 10.42
C ILE A 96 -8.05 13.43 9.25
N CYS A 97 -6.76 13.37 8.91
CA CYS A 97 -6.27 12.51 7.84
C CYS A 97 -6.53 11.02 8.13
N ALA A 98 -6.38 10.58 9.37
CA ALA A 98 -6.68 9.21 9.78
C ALA A 98 -8.18 8.88 9.65
N TRP A 99 -9.07 9.79 10.06
CA TRP A 99 -10.52 9.62 9.88
C TRP A 99 -10.94 9.65 8.42
N VAL A 100 -10.39 10.56 7.61
CA VAL A 100 -10.65 10.61 6.16
C VAL A 100 -10.23 9.28 5.51
N GLY A 101 -9.05 8.76 5.87
CA GLY A 101 -8.59 7.44 5.41
C GLY A 101 -9.52 6.31 5.85
N THR A 102 -10.00 6.34 7.09
CA THR A 102 -10.96 5.36 7.63
C THR A 102 -12.29 5.38 6.87
N ILE A 103 -12.85 6.56 6.61
CA ILE A 103 -14.12 6.70 5.90
C ILE A 103 -13.98 6.26 4.44
N LEU A 104 -12.94 6.73 3.73
CA LEU A 104 -12.73 6.36 2.33
C LEU A 104 -12.47 4.86 2.16
N SER A 105 -11.71 4.25 3.06
CA SER A 105 -11.43 2.81 3.00
C SER A 105 -12.66 1.97 3.35
N PHE A 106 -13.52 2.45 4.25
CA PHE A 106 -14.82 1.83 4.50
C PHE A 106 -15.72 1.87 3.25
N VAL A 107 -15.73 2.98 2.51
CA VAL A 107 -16.47 3.11 1.23
C VAL A 107 -15.96 2.09 0.21
N VAL A 108 -14.64 1.89 0.10
CA VAL A 108 -14.04 0.84 -0.74
C VAL A 108 -14.44 -0.56 -0.27
N LEU A 109 -14.44 -0.81 1.05
CA LEU A 109 -14.80 -2.08 1.66
C LEU A 109 -16.25 -2.49 1.36
N ILE A 110 -17.21 -1.56 1.38
CA ILE A 110 -18.60 -1.85 1.01
C ILE A 110 -18.81 -1.98 -0.51
N GLY A 111 -17.77 -1.67 -1.30
CA GLY A 111 -17.70 -1.98 -2.72
C GLY A 111 -17.67 -0.78 -3.66
N PHE A 112 -17.62 0.44 -3.13
CA PHE A 112 -17.51 1.64 -3.97
C PHE A 112 -16.05 2.03 -4.14
N ALA A 113 -15.51 1.90 -5.35
CA ALA A 113 -14.09 2.16 -5.59
C ALA A 113 -13.86 2.75 -6.99
N ASN A 114 -13.09 3.83 -7.05
CA ASN A 114 -12.59 4.41 -8.29
C ASN A 114 -11.11 4.80 -8.14
N THR A 115 -10.47 5.15 -9.26
CA THR A 115 -9.05 5.52 -9.29
C THR A 115 -8.72 6.70 -8.37
N PRO A 116 -9.45 7.83 -8.37
CA PRO A 116 -9.19 8.95 -7.46
C PRO A 116 -9.25 8.57 -5.98
N MET A 117 -10.24 7.76 -5.58
CA MET A 117 -10.41 7.34 -4.19
C MET A 117 -9.24 6.49 -3.71
N LEU A 118 -8.81 5.49 -4.51
CA LEU A 118 -7.64 4.70 -4.16
C LEU A 118 -6.35 5.51 -4.18
N LEU A 119 -6.23 6.49 -5.10
CA LEU A 119 -5.06 7.37 -5.14
C LEU A 119 -4.99 8.25 -3.89
N ILE A 120 -6.12 8.81 -3.44
CA ILE A 120 -6.19 9.58 -2.19
C ILE A 120 -5.86 8.69 -0.99
N LEU A 121 -6.45 7.49 -0.91
CA LEU A 121 -6.14 6.54 0.17
C LEU A 121 -4.66 6.16 0.21
N TRP A 122 -4.09 5.82 -0.95
CA TRP A 122 -2.68 5.48 -1.08
C TRP A 122 -1.79 6.65 -0.66
N PHE A 123 -2.14 7.87 -1.08
CA PHE A 123 -1.37 9.07 -0.77
C PHE A 123 -1.47 9.50 0.70
N LEU A 124 -2.64 9.34 1.32
CA LEU A 124 -2.79 9.49 2.76
C LEU A 124 -1.92 8.49 3.51
N TYR A 125 -1.93 7.22 3.07
CA TYR A 125 -1.19 6.17 3.75
C TYR A 125 0.32 6.37 3.64
N ILE A 126 0.86 6.66 2.45
CA ILE A 126 2.29 6.95 2.27
C ILE A 126 2.73 8.16 3.10
N SER A 127 1.83 9.15 3.28
CA SER A 127 2.11 10.30 4.13
C SER A 127 2.38 9.90 5.58
N PHE A 128 1.59 8.97 6.14
CA PHE A 128 1.80 8.43 7.49
C PHE A 128 3.03 7.52 7.55
N VAL A 129 3.21 6.62 6.59
CA VAL A 129 4.36 5.70 6.55
C VAL A 129 5.68 6.48 6.60
N ASN A 130 5.80 7.59 5.86
CA ASN A 130 7.02 8.39 5.81
C ASN A 130 7.33 9.17 7.10
N ILE A 131 6.33 9.49 7.92
CA ILE A 131 6.55 10.15 9.23
C ILE A 131 6.52 9.17 10.41
N GLY A 132 6.15 7.91 10.14
CA GLY A 132 5.88 6.88 11.13
C GLY A 132 7.11 6.28 11.81
N GLN A 133 8.31 6.61 11.33
CA GLN A 133 9.60 6.19 11.91
C GLN A 133 9.66 4.66 12.13
N THR A 134 10.09 4.21 13.31
CA THR A 134 10.24 2.78 13.63
C THR A 134 8.92 2.03 13.63
N TRP A 135 7.81 2.69 13.99
CA TRP A 135 6.47 2.08 14.01
C TRP A 135 6.00 1.64 12.62
N TYR A 136 6.45 2.35 11.58
CA TYR A 136 6.11 2.08 10.18
C TYR A 136 7.27 1.48 9.37
N GLY A 137 8.34 1.04 10.05
CA GLY A 137 9.51 0.43 9.41
C GLY A 137 9.35 -1.04 9.01
N PHE A 138 8.16 -1.61 9.20
CA PHE A 138 7.90 -3.03 8.98
C PHE A 138 7.48 -3.33 7.52
N GLY A 139 7.83 -4.51 7.03
CA GLY A 139 7.61 -4.90 5.63
C GLY A 139 6.13 -4.95 5.19
N TRP A 140 5.19 -5.05 6.13
CA TRP A 140 3.76 -5.02 5.80
C TRP A 140 3.29 -3.61 5.37
N GLU A 141 3.96 -2.55 5.84
CA GLU A 141 3.66 -1.17 5.47
C GLU A 141 4.00 -0.94 3.99
N SER A 142 5.21 -1.33 3.59
CA SER A 142 5.64 -1.30 2.19
C SER A 142 4.80 -2.22 1.31
N GLN A 143 4.42 -3.40 1.81
CA GLN A 143 3.53 -4.31 1.10
C GLN A 143 2.16 -3.68 0.82
N LEU A 144 1.55 -3.00 1.81
CA LEU A 144 0.27 -2.34 1.62
C LEU A 144 0.38 -1.18 0.63
N LEU A 145 1.47 -0.40 0.66
CA LEU A 145 1.73 0.65 -0.32
C LEU A 145 1.89 0.11 -1.74
N GLU A 146 2.66 -0.95 -1.94
CA GLU A 146 2.85 -1.56 -3.27
C GLU A 146 1.54 -2.17 -3.79
N THR A 147 0.79 -2.86 -2.92
CA THR A 147 -0.50 -3.47 -3.28
C THR A 147 -1.55 -2.40 -3.59
N GLY A 148 -1.60 -1.33 -2.78
CA GLY A 148 -2.49 -0.20 -2.96
C GLY A 148 -2.22 0.55 -4.26
N PHE A 149 -0.95 0.81 -4.57
CA PHE A 149 -0.54 1.44 -5.82
C PHE A 149 -1.01 0.63 -7.04
N LEU A 150 -0.82 -0.69 -7.03
CA LEU A 150 -1.33 -1.56 -8.09
C LEU A 150 -2.86 -1.56 -8.13
N GLY A 151 -3.53 -1.46 -6.98
CA GLY A 151 -4.99 -1.33 -6.86
C GLY A 151 -5.57 -0.14 -7.63
N ILE A 152 -4.85 1.00 -7.68
CA ILE A 152 -5.27 2.21 -8.40
C ILE A 152 -5.59 1.90 -9.88
N PHE A 153 -4.78 1.06 -10.51
CA PHE A 153 -4.93 0.66 -11.92
C PHE A 153 -5.98 -0.45 -12.15
N ILE A 154 -6.41 -1.12 -11.09
CA ILE A 154 -7.50 -2.11 -11.13
C ILE A 154 -8.86 -1.41 -11.08
N CYS A 155 -8.95 -0.27 -10.41
CA CYS A 155 -10.17 0.52 -10.35
C CYS A 155 -10.54 1.13 -11.71
N PRO A 156 -11.85 1.30 -11.98
CA PRO A 156 -12.29 2.12 -13.09
C PRO A 156 -11.96 3.59 -12.78
N LEU A 157 -11.71 4.39 -13.83
CA LEU A 157 -11.28 5.78 -13.65
C LEU A 157 -12.29 6.59 -12.82
N LEU A 158 -13.57 6.59 -13.21
CA LEU A 158 -14.58 7.45 -12.57
C LEU A 158 -15.78 6.68 -11.99
N ASP A 159 -16.16 5.54 -12.58
CA ASP A 159 -17.36 4.79 -12.18
C ASP A 159 -17.15 4.06 -10.83
N PRO A 160 -17.69 4.54 -9.70
CA PRO A 160 -17.37 3.96 -8.41
C PRO A 160 -18.16 2.67 -8.12
N ARG A 161 -19.04 2.21 -9.02
CA ARG A 161 -19.97 1.11 -8.71
C ARG A 161 -19.23 -0.21 -8.47
N PRO A 162 -19.78 -1.12 -7.63
CA PRO A 162 -19.15 -2.41 -7.33
C PRO A 162 -18.90 -3.34 -8.54
N PHE A 163 -19.66 -3.15 -9.63
CA PHE A 163 -19.60 -3.97 -10.84
C PHE A 163 -19.40 -3.11 -12.10
N PRO A 164 -18.21 -2.50 -12.26
CA PRO A 164 -17.92 -1.70 -13.43
C PRO A 164 -17.74 -2.59 -14.66
N ARG A 165 -18.25 -2.14 -15.81
CA ARG A 165 -18.22 -2.90 -17.07
C ARG A 165 -16.85 -2.90 -17.75
N SER A 166 -15.96 -1.98 -17.39
CA SER A 166 -14.63 -1.86 -17.98
C SER A 166 -13.68 -2.95 -17.44
N PRO A 167 -13.00 -3.71 -18.32
CA PRO A 167 -12.04 -4.71 -17.88
C PRO A 167 -10.78 -4.04 -17.30
N PRO A 168 -10.21 -4.56 -16.20
CA PRO A 168 -8.93 -4.09 -15.69
C PRO A 168 -7.78 -4.45 -16.65
N PRO A 169 -6.71 -3.63 -16.72
CA PRO A 169 -5.56 -3.89 -17.58
C PRO A 169 -4.80 -5.14 -17.14
N ALA A 170 -4.58 -6.08 -18.08
CA ALA A 170 -3.90 -7.35 -17.83
C ALA A 170 -2.51 -7.25 -17.17
N PRO A 171 -1.64 -6.25 -17.48
CA PRO A 171 -0.32 -6.14 -16.85
C PRO A 171 -0.36 -6.06 -15.33
N VAL A 172 -1.42 -5.49 -14.74
CA VAL A 172 -1.52 -5.30 -13.29
C VAL A 172 -1.60 -6.64 -12.56
N PHE A 173 -2.25 -7.65 -13.13
CA PHE A 173 -2.30 -8.99 -12.52
C PHE A 173 -0.93 -9.68 -12.53
N TRP A 174 -0.10 -9.43 -13.56
CA TRP A 174 1.28 -9.91 -13.57
C TRP A 174 2.13 -9.20 -12.52
N LEU A 175 1.94 -7.89 -12.35
CA LEU A 175 2.62 -7.13 -11.29
C LEU A 175 2.20 -7.60 -9.90
N LEU A 176 0.93 -7.93 -9.68
CA LEU A 176 0.46 -8.53 -8.43
C LEU A 176 1.07 -9.92 -8.19
N ARG A 177 1.16 -10.77 -9.22
CA ARG A 177 1.83 -12.09 -9.12
C ARG A 177 3.32 -11.93 -8.80
N TRP A 178 3.97 -10.96 -9.44
CA TRP A 178 5.37 -10.62 -9.17
C TRP A 178 5.57 -10.10 -7.75
N LEU A 179 4.66 -9.25 -7.25
CA LEU A 179 4.67 -8.77 -5.88
C LEU A 179 4.60 -9.93 -4.88
N ILE A 180 3.64 -10.85 -5.05
CA ILE A 180 3.48 -12.04 -4.21
C ILE A 180 4.75 -12.89 -4.24
N PHE A 181 5.28 -13.17 -5.43
CA PHE A 181 6.53 -13.92 -5.59
C PHE A 181 7.70 -13.27 -4.81
N ARG A 182 7.90 -11.95 -4.95
CA ARG A 182 8.95 -11.22 -4.22
C ARG A 182 8.76 -11.28 -2.71
N ILE A 183 7.53 -11.21 -2.22
CA ILE A 183 7.24 -11.30 -0.77
C ILE A 183 7.63 -12.67 -0.22
N TYR A 184 7.19 -13.75 -0.88
CA TYR A 184 7.50 -15.11 -0.42
C TYR A 184 9.01 -15.41 -0.45
N ILE A 185 9.68 -15.03 -1.54
CA ILE A 185 11.14 -15.21 -1.63
C ILE A 185 11.86 -14.30 -0.63
N GLY A 186 11.46 -13.04 -0.52
CA GLY A 186 12.04 -12.07 0.42
C GLY A 186 11.97 -12.56 1.87
N ALA A 187 10.81 -13.05 2.29
CA ALA A 187 10.62 -13.64 3.62
C ALA A 187 11.57 -14.83 3.87
N GLY A 188 11.77 -15.70 2.87
CA GLY A 188 12.73 -16.81 2.94
C GLY A 188 14.20 -16.33 3.01
N MET A 189 14.58 -15.36 2.17
CA MET A 189 15.95 -14.83 2.14
C MET A 189 16.33 -14.12 3.44
N ILE A 190 15.38 -13.43 4.09
CA ILE A 190 15.63 -12.81 5.40
C ILE A 190 15.98 -13.88 6.44
N LYS A 191 15.26 -15.00 6.45
CA LYS A 191 15.53 -16.13 7.35
C LYS A 191 16.91 -16.73 7.10
N ILE A 192 17.21 -17.09 5.85
CA ILE A 192 18.51 -17.67 5.47
C ILE A 192 19.68 -16.74 5.83
N ARG A 193 19.50 -15.42 5.69
CA ARG A 193 20.53 -14.42 6.06
C ARG A 193 20.68 -14.26 7.58
N SER A 194 19.64 -14.53 8.34
CA SER A 194 19.59 -14.22 9.77
C SER A 194 20.43 -15.17 10.61
N ASP A 195 20.34 -16.48 10.34
CA ASP A 195 21.02 -17.50 11.14
C ASP A 195 21.17 -18.80 10.33
N ASN A 196 22.26 -19.53 10.58
CA ASN A 196 22.50 -20.87 10.05
C ASN A 196 21.44 -21.87 10.54
N CYS A 197 20.78 -21.65 11.69
CA CYS A 197 19.71 -22.55 12.14
C CYS A 197 18.57 -22.71 11.11
N TRP A 198 18.38 -21.73 10.20
CA TRP A 198 17.37 -21.83 9.14
C TRP A 198 17.81 -22.75 8.02
N LEU A 199 19.12 -22.86 7.78
CA LEU A 199 19.74 -23.81 6.86
C LEU A 199 19.79 -25.21 7.48
N ASP A 200 20.10 -25.29 8.77
CA ASP A 200 20.16 -26.55 9.52
C ASP A 200 18.78 -27.10 9.91
N LEU A 201 17.70 -26.38 9.58
CA LEU A 201 16.29 -26.71 9.86
C LEU A 201 15.96 -26.85 11.36
N THR A 202 16.77 -26.24 12.24
CA THR A 202 16.63 -26.32 13.70
C THR A 202 15.91 -25.11 14.31
N CYS A 203 15.77 -23.98 13.60
CA CYS A 203 15.19 -22.78 14.22
C CYS A 203 13.76 -23.01 14.78
N MET A 204 12.93 -23.86 14.15
CA MET A 204 11.55 -24.08 14.59
C MET A 204 11.42 -24.73 15.98
N VAL A 205 12.52 -25.28 16.52
CA VAL A 205 12.55 -25.79 17.89
C VAL A 205 12.39 -24.65 18.91
N TYR A 206 12.96 -23.48 18.63
CA TYR A 206 13.02 -22.36 19.58
C TYR A 206 12.36 -21.07 19.05
N HIS A 207 11.91 -21.02 17.79
CA HIS A 207 11.45 -19.78 17.14
C HIS A 207 10.19 -19.15 17.79
N TYR A 208 9.42 -19.94 18.54
CA TYR A 208 8.20 -19.50 19.22
C TYR A 208 8.32 -19.50 20.75
N GLU A 209 9.51 -19.77 21.28
CA GLU A 209 9.81 -19.59 22.71
C GLU A 209 10.09 -18.11 23.01
#